data_AF-A0A3C0GJ10-F1
#
_entry.id   AF-A0A3C0GJ10-F1
#
_cell.length_a   1.000
_cell.length_b   1.000
_cell.length_c   1.000
_cell.angle_alpha   90.00
_cell.angle_beta   90.00
_cell.angle_gamma   90.00
#
_symmetry.space_group_name_H-M   'P 1'
#
loop_
_entity.id
_entity.type
_entity.pdbx_description
1 polymer ?
#
loop_
_entity_poly.entity_id
_entity_poly.type
_entity_poly.pdbx_seq_one_letter_code
_entity_poly.pdbx_strand_id
1 'polypeptide(L)'
;ANIDINRDREVGCIVSADDTLSNMMYDLDLKWNQIIYLQSKELDIFKTICKKRKNNKLFLFEIINKVIDKGGKIKCIVNDEVKVIDVDTSKDLLRAGSII
;
A
#
# COMPACT_ATOMS: atom_id res chain seq x y z
N ALA A 1 13.12 -2.54 20.14
CA ALA A 1 12.09 -2.02 19.22
C ALA A 1 10.75 -2.60 19.66
N ASN A 2 9.78 -1.77 20.04
CA ASN A 2 8.43 -2.28 20.35
C ASN A 2 7.81 -2.77 19.05
N ILE A 3 7.61 -4.07 18.96
CA ILE A 3 6.97 -4.74 17.83
C ILE A 3 5.51 -4.33 17.86
N ASP A 4 5.06 -3.61 16.83
CA ASP A 4 3.66 -3.28 16.68
C ASP A 4 2.91 -4.57 16.37
N ILE A 5 2.09 -5.01 17.33
CA ILE A 5 1.41 -6.32 17.37
C ILE A 5 0.42 -6.51 16.19
N ASN A 6 0.16 -5.44 15.43
CA ASN A 6 -0.71 -5.43 14.26
C ASN A 6 0.03 -5.51 12.91
N ARG A 7 1.37 -5.40 12.87
CA ARG A 7 2.13 -5.49 11.59
C ARG A 7 1.89 -6.80 10.86
N ASP A 8 1.63 -7.88 11.59
CA ASP A 8 1.38 -9.19 10.99
C ASP A 8 0.08 -9.20 10.17
N ARG A 9 -0.86 -8.27 10.40
CA ARG A 9 -2.12 -8.17 9.63
C ARG A 9 -2.11 -7.07 8.57
N GLU A 10 -0.96 -6.43 8.35
CA GLU A 10 -0.83 -5.39 7.35
C GLU A 10 -0.54 -5.98 5.96
N VAL A 11 -1.05 -5.28 4.95
CA VAL A 11 -0.78 -5.59 3.55
C VAL A 11 0.67 -5.24 3.23
N GLY A 12 1.36 -6.16 2.55
CA GLY A 12 2.67 -5.89 1.98
C GLY A 12 2.71 -6.05 0.46
N CYS A 13 3.92 -5.98 -0.07
CA CYS A 13 4.22 -5.91 -1.50
C CYS A 13 5.22 -7.01 -1.90
N ILE A 14 4.98 -7.64 -3.05
CA ILE A 14 5.98 -8.39 -3.78
C ILE A 14 6.56 -7.45 -4.84
N VAL A 15 7.87 -7.25 -4.83
CA VAL A 15 8.58 -6.36 -5.74
C VAL A 15 9.39 -7.19 -6.73
N SER A 16 9.27 -6.87 -8.00
CA SER A 16 10.05 -7.49 -9.08
C SER A 16 11.49 -6.97 -9.09
N ALA A 17 12.36 -7.66 -9.84
CA ALA A 17 13.77 -7.28 -9.97
C ALA A 17 14.00 -5.89 -10.60
N ASP A 18 12.99 -5.30 -11.24
CA ASP A 18 13.03 -3.96 -11.84
C ASP A 18 12.40 -2.88 -10.94
N ASP A 19 12.29 -3.14 -9.63
CA ASP A 19 11.67 -2.27 -8.63
C ASP A 19 10.19 -1.95 -8.91
N THR A 20 9.49 -2.80 -9.67
CA THR A 20 8.05 -2.66 -9.89
C THR A 20 7.22 -3.56 -8.99
N LEU A 21 6.05 -3.06 -8.59
CA LEU A 21 5.09 -3.81 -7.80
C LEU A 21 4.52 -4.96 -8.64
N SER A 22 4.68 -6.18 -8.15
CA SER A 22 4.18 -7.40 -8.79
C SER A 22 2.82 -7.81 -8.26
N ASN A 23 2.66 -7.78 -6.93
CA ASN A 23 1.41 -8.13 -6.25
C ASN A 23 1.39 -7.58 -4.82
N MET A 24 0.20 -7.42 -4.25
CA MET A 24 -0.01 -7.07 -2.85
C MET A 24 -0.90 -8.11 -2.17
N MET A 25 -0.57 -8.48 -0.94
CA MET A 25 -1.40 -9.36 -0.10
C MET A 25 -1.04 -9.18 1.37
N TYR A 26 -1.87 -9.73 2.24
CA TYR A 26 -1.56 -9.85 3.67
C TYR A 26 -0.33 -10.73 3.90
N ASP A 27 0.24 -10.61 5.09
CA ASP A 27 1.32 -11.47 5.60
C ASP A 27 2.62 -11.45 4.78
N LEU A 28 2.87 -10.38 4.01
CA LEU A 28 4.14 -10.17 3.31
C LEU A 28 5.13 -9.33 4.14
N ASP A 29 6.42 -9.61 4.02
CA ASP A 29 7.49 -8.95 4.79
C ASP A 29 7.62 -7.46 4.47
N LEU A 30 7.61 -7.09 3.18
CA LEU A 30 7.74 -5.70 2.77
C LEU A 30 6.39 -4.98 2.89
N LYS A 31 6.19 -4.29 4.01
CA LYS A 31 4.92 -3.61 4.31
C LYS A 31 4.67 -2.39 3.43
N TRP A 32 3.39 -2.21 3.08
CA TRP A 32 2.94 -1.04 2.32
C TRP A 32 2.49 0.07 3.25
N ASN A 33 3.11 1.24 3.13
CA ASN A 33 2.81 2.41 3.95
C ASN A 33 1.52 3.17 3.54
N GLN A 34 0.56 2.47 2.90
CA GLN A 34 -0.74 3.01 2.47
C GLN A 34 -0.70 4.24 1.53
N ILE A 35 0.46 4.57 0.95
CA ILE A 35 0.63 5.66 -0.01
C ILE A 35 0.84 5.07 -1.40
N ILE A 36 0.13 5.61 -2.37
CA ILE A 36 0.32 5.32 -3.79
C ILE A 36 0.15 6.59 -4.61
N TYR A 37 1.03 6.78 -5.59
CA TYR A 37 0.93 7.86 -6.57
C TYR A 37 0.59 7.25 -7.93
N LEU A 38 -0.53 7.68 -8.51
CA LEU A 38 -1.01 7.20 -9.81
C LEU A 38 -1.09 8.37 -10.78
N GLN A 39 -0.56 8.16 -11.98
CA GLN A 39 -0.62 9.13 -13.07
C GLN A 39 -0.92 8.43 -14.40
N SER A 40 -1.36 9.21 -15.39
CA SER A 40 -1.57 8.77 -16.78
C SER A 40 -2.27 7.40 -16.88
N LYS A 41 -1.61 6.40 -17.50
CA LYS A 41 -2.18 5.08 -17.80
C LYS A 41 -2.69 4.36 -16.55
N GLU A 42 -1.89 4.31 -15.49
CA GLU A 42 -2.23 3.61 -14.25
C GLU A 42 -3.44 4.26 -13.57
N LEU A 43 -3.51 5.61 -13.59
CA LEU A 43 -4.65 6.35 -13.06
C LEU A 43 -5.94 6.07 -13.87
N ASP A 44 -5.85 5.99 -15.19
CA ASP A 44 -7.00 5.70 -16.06
C ASP A 44 -7.53 4.27 -15.86
N ILE A 45 -6.62 3.30 -15.72
CA ILE A 45 -6.97 1.92 -15.36
C ILE A 45 -7.65 1.90 -13.99
N PHE A 46 -7.07 2.56 -12.98
CA PHE A 46 -7.60 2.63 -11.63
C PHE A 46 -9.03 3.20 -11.62
N LYS A 47 -9.24 4.37 -12.24
CA LYS A 47 -10.57 4.99 -12.39
C LYS A 47 -11.58 4.05 -13.05
N THR A 48 -11.16 3.32 -14.07
CA THR A 48 -12.01 2.35 -14.78
C THR A 48 -12.43 1.18 -13.90
N ILE A 49 -11.55 0.72 -13.00
CA ILE A 49 -11.86 -0.34 -12.04
C ILE A 49 -12.81 0.19 -10.96
N CYS A 50 -12.55 1.37 -10.39
CA CYS A 50 -13.35 1.97 -9.32
C CYS A 50 -14.79 2.30 -9.75
N LYS A 51 -15.02 2.64 -11.03
CA LYS A 51 -16.37 2.92 -11.55
C LYS A 51 -17.29 1.69 -11.59
N LYS A 52 -16.76 0.46 -11.44
CA LYS A 52 -17.56 -0.76 -11.51
C LYS A 52 -18.18 -1.05 -10.15
N ARG A 53 -19.52 -0.97 -10.04
CA ARG A 53 -20.27 -1.22 -8.80
C ARG A 53 -19.91 -2.54 -8.11
N LYS A 54 -19.58 -3.60 -8.87
CA LYS A 54 -19.16 -4.90 -8.32
C LYS A 54 -17.87 -4.86 -7.49
N ASN A 55 -17.08 -3.80 -7.62
CA ASN A 55 -15.81 -3.62 -6.92
C ASN A 55 -15.95 -2.81 -5.62
N ASN A 56 -17.17 -2.44 -5.21
CA ASN A 56 -17.40 -1.58 -4.03
C ASN A 56 -17.01 -2.21 -2.69
N LYS A 57 -16.79 -3.52 -2.64
CA LYS A 57 -16.33 -4.25 -1.45
C LYS A 57 -14.84 -4.58 -1.47
N LEU A 58 -14.13 -4.19 -2.53
CA LEU A 58 -12.70 -4.47 -2.64
C LEU A 58 -11.92 -3.46 -1.80
N PHE A 59 -10.90 -3.96 -1.11
CA PHE A 59 -9.88 -3.14 -0.49
C PHE A 59 -9.00 -2.50 -1.56
N LEU A 60 -8.33 -1.39 -1.20
CA LEU A 60 -7.51 -0.64 -2.14
C LEU A 60 -6.38 -1.50 -2.75
N PHE A 61 -5.75 -2.38 -1.98
CA PHE A 61 -4.69 -3.27 -2.49
C PHE A 61 -5.21 -4.25 -3.56
N GLU A 62 -6.46 -4.73 -3.44
CA GLU A 62 -7.09 -5.59 -4.45
C GLU A 62 -7.39 -4.82 -5.74
N ILE A 63 -7.72 -3.53 -5.62
CA ILE A 63 -7.88 -2.63 -6.77
C ILE A 63 -6.50 -2.41 -7.44
N ILE A 64 -5.45 -2.21 -6.67
CA ILE A 64 -4.08 -2.05 -7.17
C ILE A 64 -3.61 -3.31 -7.91
N ASN A 65 -3.84 -4.51 -7.36
CA ASN A 65 -3.54 -5.76 -8.06
C ASN A 65 -4.25 -5.83 -9.42
N LYS A 66 -5.52 -5.40 -9.49
CA LYS A 66 -6.25 -5.32 -10.76
C LYS A 66 -5.68 -4.28 -11.74
N VAL A 67 -5.01 -3.23 -11.25
CA VAL A 67 -4.28 -2.27 -12.11
C VAL A 67 -3.08 -2.97 -12.76
N ILE A 68 -2.32 -3.74 -11.97
CA ILE A 68 -1.17 -4.51 -12.42
C ILE A 68 -1.60 -5.58 -13.43
N ASP A 69 -2.66 -6.34 -13.14
CA ASP A 69 -3.25 -7.36 -14.04
C ASP A 69 -3.65 -6.78 -15.41
N LYS A 70 -3.97 -5.48 -15.46
CA LYS A 70 -4.33 -4.75 -16.69
C LYS A 70 -3.13 -4.10 -17.38
N GLY A 71 -1.92 -4.44 -16.95
CA GLY A 71 -0.66 -3.97 -17.52
C GLY A 71 -0.25 -2.58 -17.06
N GLY A 72 -0.80 -2.08 -15.93
CA GLY A 72 -0.25 -0.91 -15.25
C GLY A 72 1.08 -1.25 -14.57
N LYS A 73 2.00 -0.29 -14.52
CA LYS A 73 3.30 -0.45 -13.84
C LYS A 73 3.43 0.55 -12.71
N ILE A 74 3.67 0.06 -11.50
CA ILE A 74 3.82 0.88 -10.30
C ILE A 74 5.24 0.69 -9.78
N LYS A 75 6.02 1.77 -9.68
CA LYS A 75 7.36 1.73 -9.09
C LYS A 75 7.26 1.66 -7.56
N CYS A 76 8.01 0.76 -6.95
CA CYS A 76 8.18 0.68 -5.51
C CYS A 76 9.34 1.60 -5.08
N ILE A 77 9.11 2.37 -4.01
CA ILE A 77 10.12 3.23 -3.40
C ILE A 77 10.26 2.80 -1.96
N VAL A 78 11.47 2.44 -1.55
CA VAL A 78 11.84 2.11 -0.18
C VAL A 78 12.87 3.13 0.29
N ASN A 79 12.65 3.72 1.46
CA ASN A 79 13.58 4.67 2.06
C ASN A 79 13.63 4.43 3.58
N ASP A 80 14.77 3.91 4.06
CA ASP A 80 14.98 3.56 5.47
C ASP A 80 15.16 4.79 6.38
N GLU A 81 15.40 5.97 5.82
CA GLU A 81 15.47 7.23 6.56
C GLU A 81 14.08 7.79 6.87
N VAL A 82 13.05 7.32 6.17
CA VAL A 82 11.66 7.76 6.35
C VAL A 82 10.99 6.91 7.42
N LYS A 83 10.38 7.59 8.40
CA LYS A 83 9.51 6.95 9.38
C LYS A 83 8.06 7.31 9.07
N VAL A 84 7.19 6.30 9.06
CA VAL A 84 5.75 6.43 8.94
C VAL A 84 5.12 5.87 10.20
N ILE A 85 4.17 6.60 10.79
CA ILE A 85 3.32 6.13 11.88
C ILE A 85 1.88 6.15 11.36
N ASP A 86 1.18 5.04 11.56
CA ASP A 86 -0.26 5.00 11.42
C ASP A 86 -0.93 5.50 12.70
N VAL A 87 -1.95 6.34 12.55
CA VAL A 87 -2.66 6.97 13.68
C VAL A 87 -4.14 6.67 13.57
N ASP A 88 -4.52 5.48 14.02
CA ASP A 88 -5.92 5.02 14.00
C ASP A 88 -6.69 5.47 15.24
N THR A 89 -6.00 5.56 16.38
CA THR A 89 -6.62 5.81 17.68
C THR A 89 -5.91 6.91 18.47
N SER A 90 -6.58 7.43 19.49
CA SER A 90 -5.97 8.41 20.40
C SER A 90 -4.73 7.89 21.14
N LYS A 91 -4.55 6.56 21.25
CA LYS A 91 -3.35 5.96 21.86
C LYS A 91 -2.11 6.14 20.98
N ASP A 92 -2.29 6.25 19.67
CA ASP A 92 -1.20 6.36 18.70
C ASP A 92 -0.56 7.76 18.69
N LEU A 93 -1.27 8.77 19.21
CA LEU A 93 -0.76 10.14 19.37
C LEU A 93 0.49 10.19 20.26
N LEU A 94 0.58 9.31 21.28
CA LEU A 94 1.77 9.22 22.14
C LEU A 94 2.99 8.72 21.35
N ARG A 95 2.78 7.85 20.35
CA ARG A 95 3.83 7.37 19.45
C ARG A 95 4.20 8.46 18.44
N ALA A 96 3.21 9.16 17.88
CA ALA A 96 3.43 10.24 16.92
C ALA A 96 4.32 11.36 17.49
N GLY A 97 4.12 11.73 18.75
CA GLY A 97 4.95 12.73 19.43
C GLY A 97 6.43 12.36 19.59
N SER A 98 6.81 11.09 19.39
CA SER A 98 8.21 10.62 19.49
C SER A 98 9.00 10.72 18.17
N ILE A 99 8.35 11.09 17.08
CA ILE A 99 8.97 11.24 15.74
C ILE A 99 9.24 12.71 15.38
N ILE A 100 8.70 13.66 16.15
CA ILE A 100 8.90 15.11 15.99
C ILE A 100 10.17 15.55 16.71
#